data_AF-A0A1Y1YJ37-F1
#
_entry.id   AF-A0A1Y1YJ37-F1
#
_cell.length_a   1.000
_cell.length_b   1.000
_cell.length_c   1.000
_cell.angle_alpha   90.00
_cell.angle_beta   90.00
_cell.angle_gamma   90.00
#
_symmetry.space_group_name_H-M   'P 1'
#
loop_
_entity.id
_entity.type
_entity.pdbx_description
1 polymer ?
#
loop_
_entity_poly.entity_id
_entity_poly.type
_entity_poly.pdbx_seq_one_letter_code
_entity_poly.pdbx_strand_id
1 'polypeptide(L)'
;MPANVPRKALLSITSYHGPLYADGSKTGLFYTEALHPYEELVKAGFEVDLASETGHYGIDDHSLEKDFLSGDDEKIYHDPKHPFNVKLN
;
A
#
# COMPACT_ATOMS: atom_id res chain seq x y z
N MET A 1 -4.10 -32.16 -15.51
CA MET A 1 -4.46 -30.74 -15.34
C MET A 1 -3.96 -30.32 -13.97
N PRO A 2 -3.08 -29.32 -13.83
CA PRO A 2 -2.74 -28.82 -12.50
C PRO A 2 -4.03 -28.37 -11.79
N ALA A 3 -4.14 -28.64 -10.49
CA ALA A 3 -5.29 -28.22 -9.71
C ALA A 3 -5.43 -26.69 -9.78
N ASN A 4 -6.65 -26.19 -10.00
CA ASN A 4 -6.93 -24.76 -10.01
C ASN A 4 -6.83 -24.23 -8.57
N VAL A 5 -5.65 -23.76 -8.17
CA VAL A 5 -5.42 -23.19 -6.84
C VAL A 5 -5.93 -21.75 -6.78
N PRO A 6 -6.51 -21.30 -5.65
CA PRO A 6 -6.92 -19.92 -5.49
C PRO A 6 -5.76 -18.95 -5.72
N ARG A 7 -6.00 -17.91 -6.51
CA ARG A 7 -5.03 -16.83 -6.75
C ARG A 7 -5.19 -15.78 -5.65
N LYS A 8 -4.55 -16.01 -4.51
CA LYS A 8 -4.53 -15.07 -3.38
C LYS A 8 -3.12 -14.57 -3.13
N ALA A 9 -2.98 -13.30 -2.79
CA ALA A 9 -1.72 -12.68 -2.39
C ALA A 9 -1.91 -11.91 -1.08
N LEU A 10 -0.94 -12.02 -0.18
CA LEU A 10 -0.86 -11.23 1.04
C LEU A 10 0.28 -10.21 0.87
N LEU A 11 -0.06 -8.92 0.85
CA LEU A 11 0.92 -7.83 0.85
C LEU A 11 1.20 -7.42 2.30
N SER A 12 2.41 -7.71 2.76
CA SER A 12 2.88 -7.25 4.06
C SER A 12 3.24 -5.77 4.01
N ILE A 13 2.70 -4.98 4.93
CA ILE A 13 3.05 -3.58 5.14
C ILE A 13 3.65 -3.40 6.53
N THR A 14 4.49 -2.38 6.71
CA THR A 14 5.06 -2.09 8.02
C THR A 14 3.98 -1.62 8.99
N SER A 15 4.09 -2.05 10.25
CA SER A 15 3.28 -1.53 11.35
C SER A 15 3.92 -0.34 12.07
N TYR A 16 5.20 -0.08 11.79
CA TYR A 16 5.89 1.05 12.41
C TYR A 16 5.44 2.35 11.75
N HIS A 17 5.11 3.34 12.57
CA HIS A 17 4.87 4.71 12.12
C HIS A 17 5.36 5.68 13.18
N GLY A 18 6.50 6.34 12.92
CA GLY A 18 7.17 7.17 13.91
C GLY A 18 8.36 7.91 13.33
N PRO A 19 8.96 8.82 14.12
CA PRO A 19 10.08 9.65 13.67
C PRO A 19 11.27 8.81 13.23
N LEU A 20 11.78 9.06 12.04
CA LEU A 20 12.99 8.43 11.51
C LEU A 20 13.94 9.47 10.91
N TYR A 21 13.37 10.42 10.16
CA TYR A 21 14.13 11.37 9.37
C TYR A 21 14.65 12.54 10.21
N ALA A 22 15.74 13.16 9.74
CA ALA A 22 16.40 14.26 10.46
C ALA A 22 15.55 15.54 10.56
N ASP A 23 14.56 15.69 9.66
CA ASP A 23 13.59 16.78 9.68
C ASP A 23 12.43 16.55 10.67
N GLY A 24 12.41 15.40 11.35
CA GLY A 24 11.39 15.01 12.32
C GLY A 24 10.13 14.39 11.70
N SER A 25 10.08 14.23 10.38
CA SER A 25 9.00 13.52 9.71
C SER A 25 9.00 12.03 10.05
N LYS A 26 7.84 11.41 9.91
CA LYS A 26 7.63 10.01 10.27
C LYS A 26 7.83 9.13 9.06
N THR A 27 8.49 8.01 9.29
CA THR A 27 8.45 6.91 8.33
C THR A 27 7.21 6.04 8.54
N GLY A 28 6.96 5.15 7.61
CA GLY A 28 5.84 4.23 7.63
C GLY A 28 5.77 3.40 6.35
N LEU A 29 4.55 3.05 5.97
CA LEU A 29 4.28 2.48 4.67
C LEU A 29 4.57 3.52 3.58
N PHE A 30 5.50 3.21 2.68
CA PHE A 30 5.69 3.97 1.45
C PHE A 30 4.48 3.71 0.53
N TYR A 31 3.64 4.71 0.29
CA TYR A 31 2.30 4.50 -0.29
C TYR A 31 2.33 3.74 -1.62
N THR A 32 3.19 4.16 -2.56
CA THR A 32 3.28 3.56 -3.90
C THR A 32 3.91 2.16 -3.89
N GLU A 33 4.73 1.82 -2.90
CA GLU A 33 5.27 0.46 -2.75
C GLU A 33 4.20 -0.57 -2.38
N ALA A 34 3.06 -0.15 -1.83
CA ALA A 34 1.90 -1.03 -1.66
C ALA A 34 0.87 -0.89 -2.78
N LEU A 35 0.66 0.34 -3.30
CA LEU A 35 -0.30 0.58 -4.38
C LEU A 35 0.09 -0.19 -5.66
N HIS A 36 1.33 -0.03 -6.15
CA HIS A 36 1.72 -0.59 -7.45
C HIS A 36 1.69 -2.12 -7.46
N PRO A 37 2.20 -2.84 -6.43
CA PRO A 37 2.03 -4.30 -6.39
C PRO A 37 0.58 -4.73 -6.26
N TYR A 38 -0.25 -4.00 -5.51
CA TYR A 38 -1.68 -4.28 -5.42
C TYR A 38 -2.35 -4.24 -6.79
N GLU A 39 -2.14 -3.15 -7.56
CA GLU A 39 -2.76 -2.99 -8.87
C GLU A 39 -2.33 -4.06 -9.86
N GLU A 40 -1.03 -4.38 -9.92
CA GLU A 40 -0.52 -5.40 -10.82
C GLU A 40 -0.97 -6.82 -10.43
N LEU A 41 -1.08 -7.12 -9.13
CA LEU A 41 -1.63 -8.39 -8.65
C LEU A 41 -3.12 -8.53 -8.98
N VAL A 42 -3.92 -7.48 -8.73
CA VAL A 42 -5.35 -7.49 -9.06
C VAL A 42 -5.56 -7.62 -10.56
N LYS A 43 -4.80 -6.88 -11.38
CA LYS A 43 -4.80 -6.98 -12.85
C LYS A 43 -4.42 -8.38 -13.33
N ALA A 44 -3.51 -9.05 -12.63
CA ALA A 44 -3.15 -10.45 -12.89
C ALA A 44 -4.19 -11.47 -12.37
N GLY A 45 -5.30 -11.01 -11.78
CA GLY A 45 -6.40 -11.85 -11.30
C GLY A 45 -6.19 -12.44 -9.92
N PHE A 46 -5.36 -11.81 -9.08
CA PHE A 46 -5.24 -12.17 -7.67
C PHE A 46 -6.26 -11.40 -6.82
N GLU A 47 -6.82 -12.10 -5.83
CA GLU A 47 -7.42 -11.45 -4.66
C GLU A 47 -6.29 -11.06 -3.70
N VAL A 48 -6.24 -9.78 -3.33
CA VAL A 48 -5.16 -9.23 -2.51
C VAL A 48 -5.70 -8.80 -1.14
N ASP A 49 -5.03 -9.27 -0.09
CA ASP A 49 -5.20 -8.80 1.27
C ASP A 49 -3.92 -8.09 1.74
N LEU A 50 -4.07 -7.13 2.65
CA LEU A 50 -2.96 -6.43 3.28
C LEU A 50 -2.87 -6.85 4.74
N ALA A 51 -1.65 -6.96 5.27
CA ALA A 51 -1.43 -7.23 6.68
C ALA A 51 -0.19 -6.51 7.20
N SER A 52 -0.27 -6.07 8.45
CA SER A 52 0.88 -5.61 9.23
C SER A 52 1.01 -6.44 10.49
N GLU A 53 2.18 -6.40 11.13
CA GLU A 53 2.47 -7.18 12.34
C GLU A 53 1.49 -6.89 13.50
N THR A 54 0.93 -5.68 13.56
CA THR A 54 0.07 -5.23 14.66
C THR A 54 -1.37 -4.93 14.24
N GLY A 55 -1.72 -5.15 12.97
CA GLY A 55 -3.00 -4.74 12.40
C GLY A 55 -3.17 -3.21 12.24
N HIS A 56 -2.13 -2.43 12.51
CA HIS A 56 -2.10 -0.98 12.31
C HIS A 56 -0.95 -0.60 11.38
N TYR A 57 -1.03 0.57 10.76
CA TYR A 57 0.05 1.17 9.96
C TYR A 57 -0.07 2.69 10.02
N GLY A 58 0.92 3.38 9.47
CA GLY A 58 0.81 4.79 9.07
C GLY A 58 1.61 5.00 7.79
N ILE A 59 1.27 6.03 7.03
CA ILE A 59 1.97 6.35 5.79
C ILE A 59 3.29 7.06 6.13
N ASP A 60 4.33 6.77 5.33
CA ASP A 60 5.58 7.51 5.33
C ASP A 60 5.36 8.92 4.78
N ASP A 61 5.71 9.96 5.55
CA ASP A 61 5.43 11.36 5.19
C ASP A 61 6.12 11.76 3.86
N HIS A 62 7.35 11.28 3.61
CA HIS A 62 8.10 11.58 2.39
C HIS A 62 7.52 10.86 1.17
N SER A 63 6.91 9.68 1.36
CA SER A 63 6.25 8.96 0.25
C SER A 63 5.08 9.71 -0.39
N LEU A 64 4.57 10.76 0.28
CA LEU A 64 3.50 11.62 -0.22
C LEU A 64 4.00 12.85 -0.98
N GLU A 65 5.31 13.07 -1.05
CA GLU A 65 5.89 14.17 -1.81
C GLU A 65 5.71 13.98 -3.31
N LYS A 66 5.71 15.08 -4.07
CA LYS A 66 5.37 15.08 -5.51
C LYS A 66 6.30 14.23 -6.37
N ASP A 67 7.54 14.03 -5.94
CA ASP A 67 8.50 13.19 -6.66
C ASP A 67 8.17 11.69 -6.53
N PHE A 68 7.37 11.31 -5.53
CA PHE A 68 7.00 9.92 -5.23
C PHE A 68 5.50 9.64 -5.40
N LEU A 69 4.66 10.66 -5.29
CA LEU A 69 3.22 10.59 -5.44
C LEU A 69 2.75 11.67 -6.42
N SER A 70 2.48 11.25 -7.66
CA SER A 70 2.02 12.15 -8.72
C SER A 70 1.09 11.44 -9.71
N GLY A 71 0.46 12.21 -10.59
CA GLY A 71 -0.32 11.67 -11.70
C GLY A 71 -1.53 10.86 -11.22
N ASP A 72 -1.62 9.61 -11.64
CA ASP A 72 -2.73 8.72 -11.27
C ASP A 72 -2.62 8.19 -9.85
N ASP A 73 -1.39 8.00 -9.34
CA ASP A 73 -1.16 7.56 -7.95
C ASP A 73 -1.73 8.58 -6.95
N GLU A 74 -1.54 9.87 -7.22
CA GLU A 74 -2.09 10.95 -6.39
C GLU A 74 -3.62 10.98 -6.44
N LYS A 75 -4.23 10.73 -7.61
CA LYS A 75 -5.70 10.64 -7.71
C LYS A 75 -6.23 9.47 -6.90
N ILE A 76 -5.54 8.33 -6.95
CA ILE A 76 -5.89 7.14 -6.18
C ILE A 76 -5.75 7.43 -4.69
N TYR A 77 -4.64 8.03 -4.25
CA TYR A 77 -4.43 8.43 -2.85
C TYR A 77 -5.58 9.28 -2.30
N HIS A 78 -6.12 10.18 -3.12
CA HIS A 78 -7.24 11.05 -2.73
C HIS A 78 -8.64 10.43 -2.95
N ASP A 79 -8.75 9.20 -3.47
CA ASP A 79 -10.01 8.48 -3.62
C ASP A 79 -10.19 7.44 -2.51
N PRO A 80 -10.91 7.74 -1.41
CA PRO A 80 -11.12 6.80 -0.31
C PRO A 80 -11.95 5.57 -0.72
N LYS A 81 -12.61 5.61 -1.89
CA LYS A 81 -13.40 4.49 -2.42
C LYS A 81 -12.58 3.59 -3.35
N HIS A 82 -11.35 3.97 -3.67
CA HIS A 82 -10.48 3.11 -4.46
C HIS A 82 -10.29 1.77 -3.73
N PRO A 83 -10.41 0.61 -4.42
CA PRO A 83 -10.34 -0.70 -3.77
C PRO A 83 -9.10 -0.92 -2.90
N PHE A 84 -7.96 -0.34 -3.28
CA PHE A 84 -6.74 -0.35 -2.47
C PHE A 84 -6.91 0.40 -1.14
N ASN A 85 -7.44 1.62 -1.16
CA ASN A 85 -7.64 2.42 0.05
C ASN A 85 -8.69 1.83 0.98
N VAL A 86 -9.70 1.15 0.42
CA VAL A 86 -10.68 0.39 1.22
C VAL A 86 -10.00 -0.78 1.94
N LYS A 87 -9.03 -1.45 1.32
CA LYS A 87 -8.25 -2.53 1.97
C LYS A 87 -7.25 -2.01 3.01
N LEU A 88 -6.87 -0.74 2.93
CA LEU A 88 -6.02 -0.06 3.89
C LEU A 88 -6.82 0.55 5.08
N ASN A 89 -8.14 0.59 5.06
CA ASN A 89 -8.96 1.21 6.11
C ASN A 89 -9.37 0.25 7.24
#